data_AF-A0A9W9SMD7-F1
#
_entry.id   AF-A0A9W9SMD7-F1
#
_cell.length_a   1.000
_cell.length_b   1.000
_cell.length_c   1.000
_cell.angle_alpha   90.00
_cell.angle_beta   90.00
_cell.angle_gamma   90.00
#
_symmetry.space_group_name_H-M   'P 1'
#
loop_
_entity.id
_entity.type
_entity.pdbx_description
1 polymer ?
#
loop_
_entity_poly.entity_id
_entity_poly.type
_entity_poly.pdbx_seq_one_letter_code
_entity_poly.pdbx_strand_id
1 'polypeptide(L)'
;MKDTSRFHELRQELATMLIPKDDRKKIHEYLFREGVLVAKKDFNLPKHGDIDTKNLYVIKAMQSLNSRGFVKTQFSWQYYYYTLTPEGLDYLREWLHLPAEVVPATHIKQQRSHAPPAA
;
A
#
# COMPACT_ATOMS: atom_id res chain seq x y z
N MET A 1 -6.09 -28.89 14.97
CA MET A 1 -4.89 -28.99 14.10
C MET A 1 -5.31 -29.34 12.67
N LYS A 2 -5.89 -28.40 11.90
CA LYS A 2 -6.26 -28.62 10.48
C LYS A 2 -6.12 -27.34 9.63
N ASP A 3 -5.29 -26.38 10.04
CA ASP A 3 -5.18 -25.08 9.33
C ASP A 3 -3.88 -24.90 8.55
N THR A 4 -2.81 -25.61 8.89
CA THR A 4 -1.47 -25.37 8.29
C THR A 4 -1.42 -25.69 6.79
N SER A 5 -2.20 -26.68 6.33
CA SER A 5 -2.23 -27.08 4.92
C SER A 5 -2.85 -26.00 4.02
N ARG A 6 -3.91 -25.33 4.48
CA ARG A 6 -4.54 -24.22 3.73
C ARG A 6 -3.63 -23.01 3.64
N PHE A 7 -2.85 -22.73 4.69
CA PHE A 7 -1.82 -21.69 4.65
C PHE A 7 -0.68 -22.01 3.67
N HIS A 8 -0.30 -23.29 3.53
CA HIS A 8 0.73 -23.70 2.58
C HIS A 8 0.24 -23.66 1.12
N GLU A 9 -0.99 -24.10 0.86
CA GLU A 9 -1.62 -24.01 -0.47
C GLU A 9 -1.86 -22.56 -0.89
N LEU A 10 -2.37 -21.71 0.01
CA LEU A 10 -2.42 -20.26 -0.19
C LEU A 10 -1.03 -19.70 -0.49
N ARG A 11 0.01 -20.16 0.21
CA ARG A 11 1.39 -19.70 -0.01
C ARG A 11 1.95 -20.15 -1.36
N GLN A 12 1.59 -21.33 -1.87
CA GLN A 12 1.96 -21.82 -3.20
C GLN A 12 1.21 -21.11 -4.33
N GLU A 13 -0.09 -20.81 -4.18
CA GLU A 13 -0.81 -19.95 -5.14
C GLU A 13 -0.26 -18.51 -5.16
N LEU A 14 0.19 -18.00 -4.01
CA LEU A 14 0.81 -16.66 -3.91
C LEU A 14 2.22 -16.57 -4.50
N ALA A 15 2.93 -17.69 -4.70
CA ALA A 15 4.25 -17.71 -5.32
C ALA A 15 4.21 -17.48 -6.84
N THR A 16 3.04 -17.65 -7.47
CA THR A 16 2.79 -17.38 -8.90
C THR A 16 1.97 -16.11 -9.12
N MET A 17 2.09 -15.13 -8.22
CA MET A 17 1.28 -13.93 -8.29
C MET A 17 1.77 -12.94 -9.37
N LEU A 18 1.34 -13.19 -10.60
CA LEU A 18 1.46 -12.28 -11.73
C LEU A 18 0.40 -11.17 -11.61
N ILE A 19 0.63 -10.19 -10.73
CA ILE A 19 -0.14 -8.93 -10.75
C ILE A 19 0.12 -8.26 -12.11
N PRO A 20 -0.92 -7.92 -12.91
CA PRO A 20 -0.73 -7.18 -14.15
C PRO A 20 0.08 -5.91 -13.95
N LYS A 21 0.94 -5.57 -14.91
CA LYS A 21 1.82 -4.39 -14.80
C LYS A 21 1.03 -3.10 -14.60
N ASP A 22 -0.12 -2.98 -15.26
CA ASP A 22 -0.98 -1.79 -15.17
C ASP A 22 -1.57 -1.61 -13.78
N ASP A 23 -2.10 -2.68 -13.18
CA ASP A 23 -2.65 -2.64 -11.82
C ASP A 23 -1.54 -2.38 -10.79
N ARG A 24 -0.36 -2.98 -10.98
CA ARG A 24 0.80 -2.69 -10.13
C ARG A 24 1.17 -1.21 -10.22
N LYS A 25 1.19 -0.63 -11.42
CA LYS A 25 1.49 0.78 -11.64
C LYS A 25 0.48 1.69 -10.93
N LYS A 26 -0.82 1.44 -11.07
CA LYS A 26 -1.88 2.18 -10.35
C LYS A 26 -1.67 2.19 -8.84
N ILE A 27 -1.30 1.04 -8.26
CA ILE A 27 -1.04 0.92 -6.81
C ILE A 27 0.17 1.78 -6.39
N HIS A 28 1.24 1.74 -7.18
CA HIS A 28 2.47 2.51 -6.89
C HIS A 28 2.24 4.02 -7.06
N GLU A 29 1.51 4.43 -8.10
CA GLU A 29 1.13 5.83 -8.33
C GLU A 29 0.26 6.38 -7.20
N TYR A 30 -0.75 5.63 -6.77
CA TYR A 30 -1.59 6.03 -5.65
C TYR A 30 -0.79 6.17 -4.35
N LEU A 31 0.05 5.18 -4.03
CA LEU A 31 0.91 5.21 -2.84
C LEU A 31 1.91 6.37 -2.89
N PHE A 32 2.47 6.69 -4.05
CA PHE A 32 3.38 7.82 -4.22
C PHE A 32 2.66 9.16 -4.05
N ARG A 33 1.43 9.30 -4.58
CA ARG A 33 0.66 10.54 -4.46
C ARG A 33 0.21 10.81 -3.03
N GLU A 34 -0.42 9.83 -2.38
CA GLU A 34 -1.02 9.98 -1.05
C GLU A 34 -0.01 9.79 0.08
N GLY A 35 1.03 8.98 -0.11
CA GLY A 35 2.02 8.61 0.92
C GLY A 35 1.50 7.63 1.98
N VAL A 36 0.20 7.32 1.98
CA VAL A 36 -0.47 6.37 2.87
C VAL A 36 -1.49 5.53 2.10
N LEU A 37 -1.72 4.31 2.56
CA LEU A 37 -2.72 3.41 1.98
C LEU A 37 -3.36 2.57 3.08
N VAL A 38 -4.68 2.36 3.00
CA VAL A 38 -5.41 1.51 3.95
C VAL A 38 -6.15 0.42 3.20
N ALA A 39 -5.93 -0.85 3.54
CA ALA A 39 -6.63 -1.97 2.92
C ALA A 39 -7.29 -2.87 3.97
N LYS A 40 -8.58 -3.17 3.79
CA LYS A 40 -9.27 -4.18 4.59
C LYS A 40 -8.66 -5.55 4.32
N LYS A 41 -8.48 -6.40 5.33
CA LYS A 41 -8.04 -7.80 5.18
C LYS A 41 -9.19 -8.66 4.64
N ASP A 42 -9.51 -8.45 3.38
CA ASP A 42 -10.48 -9.22 2.61
C ASP A 42 -9.92 -9.50 1.21
N PHE A 43 -9.47 -10.73 0.98
CA PHE A 43 -8.82 -11.11 -0.26
C PHE A 43 -9.81 -11.34 -1.42
N ASN A 44 -11.09 -11.53 -1.10
CA ASN A 44 -12.12 -11.83 -2.10
C ASN A 44 -12.83 -10.57 -2.58
N LEU A 45 -12.56 -9.41 -1.95
CA LEU A 45 -13.12 -8.14 -2.35
C LEU A 45 -12.70 -7.81 -3.80
N PRO A 46 -13.64 -7.72 -4.75
CA PRO A 46 -13.33 -7.61 -6.17
C PRO A 46 -12.66 -6.28 -6.53
N LYS A 47 -12.93 -5.23 -5.73
CA LYS A 47 -12.39 -3.88 -5.97
C LYS A 47 -12.05 -3.20 -4.64
N HIS A 48 -10.89 -2.54 -4.62
CA HIS A 48 -10.47 -1.70 -3.51
C HIS A 48 -11.25 -0.37 -3.48
N GLY A 49 -11.39 0.26 -2.32
CA GLY A 49 -12.21 1.48 -2.15
C GLY A 49 -11.67 2.67 -2.96
N ASP A 50 -10.36 2.94 -2.83
CA ASP A 50 -9.74 4.14 -3.38
C ASP A 50 -9.01 3.90 -4.73
N ILE A 51 -8.78 2.64 -5.08
CA ILE A 51 -7.96 2.24 -6.23
C ILE A 51 -8.80 1.29 -7.08
N ASP A 52 -8.83 1.55 -8.39
CA ASP A 52 -9.50 0.70 -9.37
C ASP A 52 -8.69 -0.58 -9.68
N THR A 53 -8.46 -1.39 -8.64
CA THR A 53 -7.75 -2.68 -8.67
C THR A 53 -8.36 -3.65 -7.64
N LYS A 54 -8.06 -4.95 -7.76
CA LYS A 54 -8.50 -5.97 -6.78
C LYS A 54 -7.78 -5.77 -5.44
N ASN A 55 -8.51 -5.94 -4.34
CA ASN A 55 -7.92 -5.74 -3.00
C ASN A 55 -6.79 -6.73 -2.69
N LEU A 56 -6.88 -7.95 -3.22
CA LEU A 56 -5.81 -8.94 -3.17
C LEU A 56 -4.49 -8.41 -3.76
N TYR A 57 -4.55 -7.69 -4.89
CA TYR A 57 -3.35 -7.13 -5.54
C TYR A 57 -2.72 -6.04 -4.68
N VAL A 58 -3.54 -5.20 -4.06
CA VAL A 58 -3.09 -4.15 -3.12
C VAL A 58 -2.34 -4.78 -1.95
N ILE A 59 -2.95 -5.73 -1.23
CA ILE A 59 -2.35 -6.34 -0.04
C ILE A 59 -1.02 -7.01 -0.39
N LYS A 60 -0.94 -7.69 -1.54
CA LYS A 60 0.25 -8.45 -1.93
C LYS A 60 1.36 -7.59 -2.53
N ALA A 61 1.01 -6.54 -3.27
CA ALA A 61 1.97 -5.52 -3.67
C ALA A 61 2.59 -4.84 -2.44
N MET A 62 1.76 -4.47 -1.45
CA MET A 62 2.25 -3.87 -0.20
C MET A 62 3.07 -4.85 0.65
N GLN A 63 2.70 -6.13 0.68
CA GLN A 63 3.50 -7.17 1.34
C GLN A 63 4.91 -7.25 0.74
N SER A 64 5.04 -7.18 -0.59
CA SER A 64 6.33 -7.13 -1.27
C SER A 64 7.14 -5.89 -0.88
N LEU A 65 6.55 -4.70 -0.92
CA LEU A 65 7.23 -3.45 -0.54
C LEU A 65 7.66 -3.43 0.93
N ASN A 66 6.80 -3.92 1.84
CA ASN A 66 7.09 -4.00 3.27
C ASN A 66 8.25 -4.96 3.56
N SER A 67 8.34 -6.09 2.85
CA SER A 67 9.46 -7.03 3.00
C SER A 67 10.82 -6.44 2.62
N ARG A 68 10.82 -5.37 1.80
CA ARG A 68 12.02 -4.65 1.33
C ARG A 68 12.32 -3.38 2.13
N GLY A 69 11.51 -3.03 3.14
CA GLY A 69 11.69 -1.82 3.95
C GLY A 69 11.10 -0.52 3.39
N PHE A 70 10.45 -0.57 2.22
CA PHE A 70 9.92 0.64 1.56
C PHE A 70 8.60 1.15 2.14
N VAL A 71 7.89 0.31 2.86
CA VAL A 71 6.61 0.64 3.48
C VAL A 71 6.60 0.08 4.88
N LYS A 72 6.08 0.84 5.84
CA LYS A 72 5.78 0.36 7.18
C LYS A 72 4.33 -0.10 7.25
N THR A 73 4.12 -1.33 7.69
CA THR A 73 2.77 -1.88 7.88
C THR A 73 2.37 -1.86 9.37
N GLN A 74 1.13 -1.50 9.66
CA GLN A 74 0.46 -1.70 10.94
C GLN A 74 -0.86 -2.44 10.69
N PHE A 75 -1.16 -3.45 11.49
CA PHE A 75 -2.40 -4.22 11.35
C PHE A 75 -3.28 -4.02 12.59
N SER A 76 -4.51 -3.54 12.38
CA SER A 76 -5.47 -3.30 13.46
C SER A 76 -6.90 -3.41 12.95
N TRP A 77 -7.80 -3.99 13.74
CA TRP A 77 -9.23 -4.13 13.41
C TRP A 77 -9.53 -4.75 12.03
N GLN A 78 -8.74 -5.74 11.59
CA GLN A 78 -8.84 -6.33 10.24
C GLN A 78 -8.51 -5.34 9.10
N TYR A 79 -7.78 -4.27 9.38
CA TYR A 79 -7.25 -3.33 8.38
C TYR A 79 -5.72 -3.31 8.42
N TYR A 80 -5.13 -3.28 7.22
CA TYR A 80 -3.73 -2.98 7.00
C TYR A 80 -3.58 -1.48 6.75
N TYR A 81 -2.78 -0.83 7.58
CA TYR A 81 -2.37 0.55 7.44
C TYR A 81 -0.93 0.58 6.95
N TYR A 82 -0.73 1.17 5.78
CA TYR A 82 0.56 1.28 5.12
C TYR A 82 1.01 2.73 5.14
N THR A 83 2.25 2.95 5.57
CA THR A 83 2.89 4.27 5.56
C THR A 83 4.16 4.18 4.74
N LEU A 84 4.30 5.07 3.75
CA LEU A 84 5.49 5.13 2.90
C LEU A 84 6.70 5.62 3.71
N THR A 85 7.85 4.95 3.58
CA THR A 85 9.11 5.38 4.19
C THR A 85 9.90 6.28 3.22
N PRO A 86 10.89 7.06 3.70
CA PRO A 86 11.74 7.86 2.82
C PRO A 86 12.44 7.01 1.75
N GLU A 87 12.98 5.85 2.13
CA GLU A 87 13.61 4.90 1.20
C GLU A 87 12.62 4.37 0.15
N GLY A 88 11.38 4.12 0.55
CA GLY A 88 10.32 3.71 -0.36
C GLY A 88 9.93 4.80 -1.35
N LEU A 89 10.01 6.07 -0.95
CA LEU A 89 9.75 7.21 -1.82
C LEU A 89 10.77 7.26 -2.96
N ASP A 90 12.06 7.10 -2.65
CA ASP A 90 13.13 7.05 -3.64
C ASP A 90 12.95 5.87 -4.60
N TYR A 91 12.63 4.69 -4.07
CA TYR A 91 12.34 3.51 -4.89
C TYR A 91 11.15 3.73 -5.85
N LEU A 92 10.04 4.29 -5.35
CA LEU A 92 8.86 4.55 -6.17
C LEU A 92 9.15 5.60 -7.24
N ARG A 93 9.99 6.59 -6.96
CA ARG A 93 10.42 7.59 -7.94
C ARG A 93 11.19 6.95 -9.08
N GLU A 94 12.17 6.11 -8.78
CA GLU A 94 12.97 5.40 -9.78
C GLU A 94 12.09 4.46 -10.61
N TRP A 95 11.19 3.72 -9.95
CA TRP A 95 10.31 2.74 -10.61
C TRP A 95 9.26 3.39 -11.52
N LEU A 96 8.69 4.54 -11.13
CA LEU A 96 7.71 5.29 -11.91
C LEU A 96 8.35 6.23 -12.94
N HIS A 97 9.67 6.41 -12.91
CA HIS A 97 10.42 7.35 -13.75
C HIS A 97 9.89 8.79 -13.63
N LEU A 98 9.53 9.21 -12.42
CA LEU A 98 9.01 10.55 -12.15
C LEU A 98 10.15 11.56 -11.92
N PRO A 99 10.02 12.80 -12.40
CA PRO A 99 11.06 13.82 -12.22
C PRO A 99 11.26 14.25 -10.75
N ALA A 100 12.40 14.91 -10.56
CA ALA A 100 12.95 15.64 -9.39
C ALA A 100 11.97 16.18 -8.33
N GLU A 101 10.81 16.60 -8.79
CA GLU A 101 10.03 17.70 -8.24
C GLU A 101 8.68 17.25 -7.69
N VAL A 102 8.19 16.08 -8.13
CA VAL A 102 6.92 15.55 -7.62
C VAL A 102 7.17 14.97 -6.24
N VAL A 103 6.58 15.59 -5.23
CA VAL A 103 6.66 15.19 -3.82
C VAL A 103 5.28 14.67 -3.39
N PRO A 104 5.20 13.58 -2.61
CA PRO A 104 3.93 13.11 -2.05
C PRO A 104 3.22 14.20 -1.25
N ALA A 105 1.88 14.16 -1.21
CA ALA A 105 1.06 15.14 -0.49
C ALA A 105 1.44 15.29 1.00
N THR A 106 2.09 14.29 1.60
CA THR A 106 2.57 14.30 2.98
C THR A 106 3.68 15.32 3.26
N HIS A 107 4.44 15.76 2.25
CA HIS A 107 5.46 16.82 2.41
C HIS A 107 4.89 18.23 2.25
N ILE A 108 3.66 18.35 1.76
CA ILE A 108 2.95 19.62 1.76
C ILE A 108 2.48 19.86 3.18
N LYS A 109 3.18 20.75 3.89
CA LYS A 109 2.84 21.15 5.25
C LYS A 109 1.46 21.83 5.23
N GLN A 110 0.40 21.04 5.37
CA GLN A 110 -0.95 21.59 5.49
C GLN A 110 -0.96 22.40 6.78
N GLN A 111 -1.11 23.72 6.65
CA GLN A 111 -1.20 24.62 7.78
C GLN A 111 -2.47 24.26 8.54
N ARG A 112 -2.34 23.43 9.58
CA ARG A 112 -3.46 23.09 10.46
C ARG A 112 -3.95 24.41 11.05
N SER A 113 -5.14 24.86 10.67
CA SER A 113 -5.84 25.91 11.38
C SER A 113 -6.09 25.37 12.78
N HIS A 114 -5.28 25.80 13.74
CA HIS A 114 -5.45 25.49 15.14
C HIS A 114 -6.85 25.96 15.53
N ALA A 115 -7.78 25.02 15.70
CA ALA A 115 -9.06 25.32 16.32
C ALA A 115 -8.77 25.81 17.74
N PRO A 116 -9.36 26.93 18.19
CA PRO A 116 -9.06 27.49 19.50
C PRO A 116 -9.43 26.46 20.59
N PRO A 117 -8.69 26.45 21.72
CA PRO A 117 -9.03 25.58 22.84
C PRO A 117 -10.46 25.87 23.29
N ALA A 118 -11.29 24.84 23.37
CA ALA A 118 -12.60 24.96 23.98
C ALA A 118 -12.42 25.40 25.44
N ALA A 119 -13.06 26.52 25.79
CA ALA A 119 -13.09 27.11 27.13
C ALA A 119 -13.87 26.24 28.11
#